data_AF-A0A150H2Q8-F1
#
_entry.id   AF-A0A150H2Q8-F1
#
_cell.length_a   1.000
_cell.length_b   1.000
_cell.length_c   1.000
_cell.angle_alpha   90.00
_cell.angle_beta   90.00
_cell.angle_gamma   90.00
#
_symmetry.space_group_name_H-M   'P 1'
#
loop_
_entity.id
_entity.type
_entity.pdbx_description
1 polymer ?
#
loop_
_entity_poly.entity_id
_entity_poly.type
_entity_poly.pdbx_seq_one_letter_code
_entity_poly.pdbx_strand_id
1 'polypeptide(L)'
;MANRRTIAAGVLAALLVLALATQTAQAAKMAKCEAVRTTVPSNPSAKAFKACAAKKPITVDCCRNLLPLADLQDCLAEPGYRAEVDAWLGGATTIAEAQKACLS
;
A
#
# COMPACT_ATOMS: atom_id res chain seq x y z
N MET A 1 -38.05 -41.32 -2.30
CA MET A 1 -36.81 -41.04 -1.55
C MET A 1 -35.83 -40.30 -2.46
N ALA A 2 -35.38 -39.14 -1.97
CA ALA A 2 -34.13 -38.44 -2.30
C ALA A 2 -33.84 -37.99 -3.75
N ASN A 3 -34.49 -36.88 -4.17
CA ASN A 3 -33.91 -35.89 -5.10
C ASN A 3 -32.72 -35.16 -4.42
N ARG A 4 -31.59 -35.85 -4.18
CA ARG A 4 -30.45 -35.32 -3.41
C ARG A 4 -29.18 -35.03 -4.22
N ARG A 5 -29.21 -35.11 -5.56
CA ARG A 5 -27.96 -35.12 -6.37
C ARG A 5 -27.58 -33.80 -7.05
N THR A 6 -28.41 -32.76 -7.01
CA THR A 6 -28.15 -31.51 -7.76
C THR A 6 -27.56 -30.35 -6.94
N ILE A 7 -27.49 -30.45 -5.61
CA ILE A 7 -26.99 -29.34 -4.77
C ILE A 7 -25.45 -29.30 -4.73
N ALA A 8 -24.76 -30.42 -4.95
CA ALA A 8 -23.31 -30.49 -4.83
C ALA A 8 -22.56 -29.72 -5.93
N ALA A 9 -23.12 -29.61 -7.14
CA ALA A 9 -22.43 -28.96 -8.26
C ALA A 9 -22.41 -27.43 -8.16
N GLY A 10 -23.47 -26.80 -7.62
CA GLY A 10 -23.56 -25.35 -7.48
C GLY A 10 -22.61 -24.79 -6.41
N VAL A 11 -22.41 -25.52 -5.30
CA VAL A 11 -21.50 -25.12 -4.21
C VAL A 11 -20.04 -25.19 -4.66
N LEU A 12 -19.66 -26.22 -5.42
CA LEU A 12 -18.32 -26.35 -5.97
C LEU A 12 -17.99 -25.24 -6.98
N ALA A 13 -18.93 -24.90 -7.87
CA ALA A 13 -18.75 -23.81 -8.83
C ALA A 13 -18.60 -22.44 -8.13
N ALA A 14 -19.38 -22.17 -7.07
CA ALA A 14 -19.26 -20.93 -6.29
C ALA A 14 -17.91 -20.84 -5.56
N LEU A 15 -17.41 -21.93 -4.96
CA LEU A 15 -16.11 -21.96 -4.28
C LEU A 15 -14.94 -21.71 -5.24
N LEU A 16 -15.00 -22.24 -6.47
CA LEU A 16 -14.01 -21.98 -7.51
C LEU A 16 -13.96 -20.49 -7.89
N VAL A 17 -15.11 -19.83 -8.05
CA VAL A 17 -15.17 -18.40 -8.38
C VAL A 17 -14.61 -17.52 -7.25
N LEU A 18 -14.88 -17.86 -5.97
CA LEU A 18 -14.30 -17.13 -4.83
C LEU A 18 -12.78 -17.31 -4.72
N ALA A 19 -12.25 -18.51 -5.02
CA ALA A 19 -10.82 -18.80 -4.98
C ALA A 19 -10.02 -18.10 -6.11
N LEU A 20 -10.63 -17.88 -7.28
CA LEU A 20 -10.01 -17.10 -8.35
C LEU A 20 -10.02 -15.59 -8.04
N ALA A 21 -11.12 -15.08 -7.51
CA ALA A 21 -11.24 -13.65 -7.15
C ALA A 21 -10.21 -13.22 -6.09
N THR A 22 -9.95 -14.08 -5.10
CA THR A 22 -8.95 -13.82 -4.05
C THR A 22 -7.52 -13.83 -4.58
N GLN A 23 -7.17 -14.74 -5.50
CA GLN A 23 -5.86 -14.74 -6.16
C GLN A 23 -5.62 -13.49 -6.99
N THR A 24 -6.62 -13.01 -7.74
CA THR A 24 -6.48 -11.79 -8.55
C THR A 24 -6.35 -10.53 -7.71
N ALA A 25 -7.09 -10.44 -6.59
CA ALA A 25 -6.99 -9.30 -5.69
C ALA A 25 -5.62 -9.24 -4.99
N GLN A 26 -5.08 -10.40 -4.60
CA GLN A 26 -3.76 -10.48 -3.98
C GLN A 26 -2.65 -10.15 -4.99
N ALA A 27 -2.73 -10.67 -6.22
CA ALA A 27 -1.78 -10.35 -7.29
C ALA A 27 -1.78 -8.85 -7.65
N ALA A 28 -2.97 -8.23 -7.74
CA ALA A 28 -3.10 -6.79 -7.97
C ALA A 28 -2.51 -5.96 -6.82
N LYS A 29 -2.70 -6.40 -5.57
CA LYS A 29 -2.09 -5.78 -4.39
C LYS A 29 -0.56 -5.90 -4.43
N MET A 30 -0.02 -7.05 -4.81
CA MET A 30 1.43 -7.22 -4.94
C MET A 30 2.02 -6.31 -6.01
N ALA A 31 1.43 -6.25 -7.21
CA ALA A 31 1.90 -5.38 -8.29
C ALA A 31 1.84 -3.88 -7.91
N LYS A 32 0.78 -3.45 -7.21
CA LYS A 32 0.65 -2.09 -6.67
C LYS A 32 1.75 -1.78 -5.65
N CYS A 33 2.07 -2.73 -4.77
CA CYS A 33 3.08 -2.53 -3.75
C CYS A 33 4.51 -2.64 -4.26
N GLU A 34 4.76 -3.42 -5.30
CA GLU A 34 6.05 -3.41 -6.01
C GLU A 34 6.34 -2.04 -6.63
N ALA A 35 5.30 -1.34 -7.11
CA ALA A 35 5.44 0.01 -7.66
C ALA A 35 5.96 1.03 -6.62
N VAL A 36 5.91 0.76 -5.32
CA VAL A 36 6.51 1.61 -4.27
C VAL A 36 8.00 1.84 -4.55
N ARG A 37 8.72 0.78 -4.93
CA ARG A 37 10.17 0.78 -5.12
C ARG A 37 10.62 1.76 -6.20
N THR A 38 9.81 1.92 -7.24
CA THR A 38 10.10 2.79 -8.38
C THR A 38 9.43 4.14 -8.23
N THR A 39 8.19 4.17 -7.76
CA THR A 39 7.37 5.38 -7.68
C THR A 39 7.87 6.30 -6.59
N VAL A 40 8.15 5.82 -5.37
CA VAL A 40 8.56 6.71 -4.27
C VAL A 40 9.87 7.45 -4.59
N PRO A 41 10.94 6.80 -5.08
CA PRO A 41 12.18 7.52 -5.38
C PRO A 41 12.13 8.40 -6.62
N SER A 42 11.25 8.11 -7.59
CA SER A 42 11.15 8.87 -8.84
C SER A 42 10.10 10.00 -8.79
N ASN A 43 9.09 9.87 -7.93
CA ASN A 43 7.97 10.79 -7.85
C ASN A 43 8.41 12.16 -7.29
N PRO A 44 8.05 13.28 -7.95
CA PRO A 44 8.43 14.61 -7.52
C PRO A 44 7.82 15.01 -6.17
N SER A 45 6.59 14.56 -5.88
CA SER A 45 5.90 14.82 -4.62
C SER A 45 6.55 14.06 -3.46
N ALA A 46 6.96 12.80 -3.67
CA ALA A 46 7.77 12.08 -2.67
C ALA A 46 9.07 12.85 -2.36
N LYS A 47 9.82 13.26 -3.39
CA LYS A 47 11.06 14.04 -3.23
C LYS A 47 10.82 15.36 -2.50
N ALA A 48 9.75 16.07 -2.85
CA ALA A 48 9.33 17.30 -2.18
C ALA A 48 9.01 17.05 -0.70
N PHE A 49 8.28 15.97 -0.40
CA PHE A 49 8.05 15.54 0.98
C PHE A 49 9.36 15.28 1.72
N LYS A 50 10.27 14.46 1.16
CA LYS A 50 11.56 14.16 1.82
C LYS A 50 12.36 15.44 2.10
N ALA A 51 12.44 16.36 1.14
CA ALA A 51 13.18 17.61 1.30
C ALA A 51 12.53 18.53 2.36
N CYS A 52 11.20 18.56 2.40
CA CYS A 52 10.46 19.34 3.38
C CYS A 52 10.53 18.71 4.79
N ALA A 53 10.40 17.38 4.90
CA ALA A 53 10.39 16.65 6.16
C ALA A 53 11.75 16.66 6.88
N ALA A 54 12.83 16.92 6.15
CA ALA A 54 14.14 17.20 6.73
C ALA A 54 14.15 18.47 7.59
N LYS A 55 13.18 19.38 7.40
CA LYS A 55 12.98 20.59 8.20
C LYS A 55 11.88 20.31 9.22
N LYS A 56 12.25 20.13 10.48
CA LYS A 56 11.30 19.89 11.58
C LYS A 56 10.71 21.22 12.08
N PRO A 57 9.44 21.25 12.52
CA PRO A 57 8.46 20.14 12.52
C PRO A 57 7.88 19.86 11.13
N ILE A 58 7.43 18.63 10.89
CA ILE A 58 6.70 18.28 9.67
C ILE A 58 5.35 19.00 9.72
N THR A 59 5.13 19.92 8.79
CA THR A 59 3.89 20.73 8.72
C THR A 59 2.82 20.04 7.87
N VAL A 60 1.58 20.50 8.01
CA VAL A 60 0.46 20.03 7.17
C VAL A 60 0.73 20.24 5.69
N ASP A 61 1.33 21.38 5.31
CA ASP A 61 1.71 21.63 3.91
C ASP A 61 2.79 20.68 3.41
N CYS A 62 3.68 20.24 4.30
CA CYS A 62 4.63 19.18 4.01
C CYS A 62 3.91 17.87 3.64
N CYS A 63 2.93 17.49 4.47
CA CYS A 63 2.13 16.28 4.32
C CYS A 63 1.28 16.26 3.03
N ARG A 64 0.87 17.42 2.51
CA ARG A 64 0.14 17.52 1.22
C ARG A 64 0.92 16.91 0.06
N ASN A 65 2.25 16.89 0.13
CA ASN A 65 3.09 16.25 -0.89
C ASN A 65 2.95 14.73 -0.93
N LEU A 66 2.38 14.10 0.11
CA LEU A 66 2.10 12.67 0.13
C LEU A 66 0.74 12.30 -0.47
N LEU A 67 -0.15 13.27 -0.71
CA LEU A 67 -1.49 13.01 -1.25
C LEU A 67 -1.48 12.22 -2.58
N PRO A 68 -0.59 12.51 -3.55
CA PRO A 68 -0.53 11.73 -4.79
C PRO A 68 -0.04 10.29 -4.61
N LEU A 69 0.47 9.95 -3.42
CA LEU A 69 1.00 8.65 -3.06
C LEU A 69 0.09 7.92 -2.06
N ALA A 70 -1.07 8.48 -1.72
CA ALA A 70 -2.00 7.91 -0.75
C ALA A 70 -2.38 6.46 -1.09
N ASP A 71 -2.51 6.15 -2.39
CA ASP A 71 -2.80 4.80 -2.85
C ASP A 71 -1.72 3.79 -2.42
N LEU A 72 -0.46 4.20 -2.30
CA LEU A 72 0.64 3.32 -1.91
C LEU A 72 0.76 3.17 -0.39
N GLN A 73 -0.02 3.90 0.41
CA GLN A 73 0.07 3.87 1.87
C GLN A 73 -0.19 2.46 2.43
N ASP A 74 -1.16 1.74 1.90
CA ASP A 74 -1.48 0.37 2.32
C ASP A 74 -0.32 -0.60 2.14
N CYS A 75 0.56 -0.32 1.18
CA CYS A 75 1.75 -1.12 0.91
C CYS A 75 2.85 -0.94 1.95
N LEU A 76 2.81 0.15 2.73
CA LEU A 76 3.73 0.39 3.84
C LEU A 76 3.37 -0.43 5.10
N ALA A 77 2.26 -1.17 5.08
CA ALA A 77 1.97 -2.20 6.08
C ALA A 77 2.89 -3.42 5.93
N GLU A 78 3.38 -3.69 4.72
CA GLU A 78 4.36 -4.74 4.47
C GLU A 78 5.76 -4.28 4.93
N PRO A 79 6.44 -5.05 5.79
CA PRO A 79 7.69 -4.62 6.42
C PRO A 79 8.81 -4.40 5.39
N GLY A 80 8.82 -5.12 4.27
CA GLY A 80 9.81 -4.96 3.20
C GLY A 80 9.72 -3.58 2.55
N TYR A 81 8.54 -3.21 2.02
CA TYR A 81 8.35 -1.90 1.38
C TYR A 81 8.50 -0.75 2.36
N ARG A 82 8.07 -0.94 3.61
CA ARG A 82 8.30 0.03 4.68
C ARG A 82 9.79 0.28 4.89
N ALA A 83 10.60 -0.76 5.05
CA ALA A 83 12.04 -0.63 5.28
C ALA A 83 12.74 0.07 4.10
N GLU A 84 12.33 -0.22 2.87
CA GLU A 84 12.89 0.42 1.67
C GLU A 84 12.57 1.93 1.61
N VAL A 85 11.33 2.30 1.90
CA VAL A 85 10.93 3.72 1.94
C VAL A 85 11.56 4.44 3.13
N ASP A 86 11.68 3.80 4.30
CA ASP A 86 12.40 4.34 5.45
C ASP A 86 13.89 4.56 5.13
N ALA A 87 14.54 3.60 4.46
CA ALA A 87 15.91 3.75 4.01
C ALA A 87 16.04 4.90 3.00
N TRP A 88 15.09 5.04 2.08
CA TRP A 88 15.06 6.16 1.15
C TRP A 88 14.80 7.49 1.85
N LEU A 89 13.94 7.56 2.87
CA LEU A 89 13.71 8.76 3.69
C LEU A 89 14.87 9.11 4.62
N GLY A 90 15.82 8.19 4.80
CA GLY A 90 16.96 8.29 5.68
C GLY A 90 17.62 9.68 5.69
N GLY A 91 17.89 10.18 6.90
CA GLY A 91 18.43 11.53 7.14
C GLY A 91 17.39 12.66 7.16
N ALA A 92 16.18 12.45 6.64
CA ALA A 92 15.10 13.45 6.69
C ALA A 92 14.05 13.11 7.75
N THR A 93 13.51 11.89 7.73
CA THR A 93 12.49 11.41 8.68
C THR A 93 12.33 9.89 8.58
N THR A 94 11.33 9.34 9.26
CA THR A 94 10.87 7.95 9.13
C THR A 94 9.38 7.92 8.78
N ILE A 95 8.89 6.82 8.23
CA ILE A 95 7.46 6.56 8.01
C ILE A 95 6.69 6.72 9.31
N ALA A 96 7.21 6.25 10.44
CA ALA A 96 6.53 6.36 11.73
C ALA A 96 6.32 7.82 12.14
N GLU A 97 7.35 8.66 11.99
CA GLU A 97 7.25 10.09 12.25
C GLU A 97 6.33 10.80 11.25
N ALA A 98 6.42 10.46 9.96
CA ALA A 98 5.59 11.02 8.91
C ALA A 98 4.11 10.68 9.13
N GLN A 99 3.79 9.42 9.41
CA GLN A 99 2.43 8.99 9.74
C GLN A 99 1.92 9.71 10.98
N LYS A 100 2.75 9.81 12.03
CA LYS A 100 2.39 10.54 13.24
C LYS A 100 2.12 12.00 12.95
N ALA A 101 2.88 12.69 12.09
CA ALA A 101 2.68 14.11 11.81
C ALA A 101 1.57 14.40 10.79
N CYS A 102 1.32 13.48 9.86
CA CYS A 102 0.43 13.70 8.71
C CYS A 102 -0.95 13.07 8.87
N LEU A 103 -1.13 12.14 9.81
CA LEU A 103 -2.37 11.42 10.06
C LEU A 103 -2.90 11.63 11.50
N SER A 104 -2.28 12.54 12.27
CA SER A 104 -2.79 12.94 13.57
C SER A 104 -3.81 14.07 13.50
#